data_AF-Q8EV87-F1
#
_entry.id   AF-Q8EV87-F1
#
_cell.length_a   1.000
_cell.length_b   1.000
_cell.length_c   1.000
_cell.angle_alpha   90.00
_cell.angle_beta   90.00
_cell.angle_gamma   90.00
#
_symmetry.space_group_name_H-M   'P 1'
#
loop_
_entity.id
_entity.type
_entity.pdbx_description
1 polymer ?
#
loop_
_entity_poly.entity_id
_entity_poly.type
_entity_poly.pdbx_seq_one_letter_code
_entity_poly.pdbx_strand_id
1 'polypeptide(L)'
;MKIKKIKLLKALALTSTLGIVSIVPIIISSCSVADNNTNDNSNNNNNNNGNNSNNENNSGQGNGDSNSNNQGESNPNENNGNGNQGDQQTETITPKIKSTVTLGGALSNIYDTANTSNTNNLIADEIKKNLSEVFDNGEALKDISSLDISVNHKFPDSTWTGLPFNHSSDGSSVFWGNDQADQTSILIEPENKLLYPSKTQPLTISSLSDLKTQLNDSKLKEILKDTETKPEANTTYSVDNALGFTNKALGSDNKDLLHVNVVGTTKVEGSEDTTTNYDLQIPVSDLNLKLTDLEVTVKGDNVTTSTLRTTLTYNIGINDSTNQDNEGAKPQATESDAGKLDTILVKFGYANEGTQGQEATLNNENLIEGLGIYNVTFSKDSNSKIEPKTNSGNEENEKTYTITLSAKPNDGYVWEDGTSTAKNISFDVILDITAAAQP
;
A
#
# COMPACT_ATOMS: atom_id res chain seq x y z
N MET A 1 -35.12 7.36 30.87
CA MET A 1 -34.10 7.57 31.93
C MET A 1 -32.75 7.26 31.30
N LYS A 2 -31.91 8.27 31.03
CA LYS A 2 -30.65 8.14 30.27
C LYS A 2 -29.54 7.66 31.22
N ILE A 3 -28.94 6.50 30.95
CA ILE A 3 -27.79 5.97 31.69
C ILE A 3 -26.52 6.44 30.98
N LYS A 4 -25.73 7.26 31.68
CA LYS A 4 -24.41 7.73 31.24
C LYS A 4 -23.41 6.57 31.35
N LYS A 5 -22.72 6.23 30.26
CA LYS A 5 -21.53 5.37 30.27
C LYS A 5 -20.30 6.24 30.02
N ILE A 6 -19.62 6.63 31.10
CA ILE A 6 -18.23 7.12 31.10
C ILE A 6 -17.59 6.53 32.35
N LYS A 7 -16.36 6.02 32.21
CA LYS A 7 -15.40 5.52 33.22
C LYS A 7 -15.22 4.00 33.26
N LEU A 8 -14.38 3.50 32.34
CA LEU A 8 -13.56 2.32 32.61
C LEU A 8 -12.21 2.44 31.87
N LEU A 9 -11.42 3.47 32.18
CA LEU A 9 -10.06 3.62 31.65
C LEU A 9 -9.11 4.35 32.62
N LYS A 10 -9.24 4.09 33.94
CA LYS A 10 -8.38 4.73 34.97
C LYS A 10 -7.83 3.77 36.04
N ALA A 11 -7.60 2.51 35.70
CA ALA A 11 -7.06 1.55 36.67
C ALA A 11 -6.03 0.61 36.05
N LEU A 12 -4.94 1.15 35.51
CA LEU A 12 -3.70 0.40 35.37
C LEU A 12 -2.47 1.33 35.29
N ALA A 13 -2.26 2.11 36.36
CA ALA A 13 -1.03 2.86 36.53
C ALA A 13 -0.72 2.96 38.03
N LEU A 14 -0.21 1.88 38.62
CA LEU A 14 0.50 1.99 39.89
C LEU A 14 1.40 0.76 40.13
N THR A 15 2.68 1.09 40.35
CA THR A 15 3.76 0.29 40.96
C THR A 15 4.57 -0.65 40.05
N SER A 16 5.74 -0.18 39.62
CA SER A 16 7.02 -0.79 40.03
C SER A 16 8.22 0.07 39.60
N THR A 17 8.91 0.60 40.61
CA THR A 17 10.31 1.02 40.57
C THR A 17 11.24 -0.19 40.37
N LEU A 18 12.28 -0.05 39.54
CA LEU A 18 13.60 -0.73 39.45
C LEU A 18 14.06 -0.59 37.99
N GLY A 19 15.30 -0.41 37.56
CA GLY A 19 16.63 -0.23 38.14
C GLY A 19 17.53 0.00 36.92
N ILE A 20 18.46 0.95 37.00
CA ILE A 20 19.31 1.38 35.89
C ILE A 20 20.23 0.22 35.46
N VAL A 21 20.22 -0.12 34.16
CA VAL A 21 21.35 -0.78 33.49
C VAL A 21 21.63 -0.04 32.19
N SER A 22 22.80 0.60 32.13
CA SER A 22 23.32 1.31 30.97
C SER A 22 23.75 0.32 29.89
N ILE A 23 23.23 0.47 28.67
CA ILE A 23 23.84 -0.10 27.46
C ILE A 23 23.79 0.97 26.36
N VAL A 24 24.93 1.18 25.71
CA VAL A 24 25.27 2.26 24.79
C VAL A 24 24.42 2.22 23.51
N PRO A 25 23.88 3.34 22.98
CA PRO A 25 23.31 3.35 21.64
C PRO A 25 24.41 3.35 20.58
N ILE A 26 24.35 2.35 19.69
CA ILE A 26 25.01 2.41 18.38
C ILE A 26 24.14 3.34 17.52
N ILE A 27 24.71 4.48 17.13
CA ILE A 27 24.11 5.42 16.18
C ILE A 27 24.15 4.78 14.80
N ILE A 28 23.00 4.49 14.22
CA ILE A 28 22.86 4.33 12.76
C ILE A 28 22.15 5.59 12.26
N SER A 29 22.96 6.49 11.71
CA SER A 29 22.51 7.71 11.05
C SER A 29 21.79 7.35 9.75
N SER A 30 20.48 7.57 9.67
CA SER A 30 19.76 7.59 8.41
C SER A 30 19.81 9.00 7.84
N CYS A 31 20.64 9.17 6.81
CA CYS A 31 20.76 10.40 6.03
C CYS A 31 19.42 10.80 5.41
N SER A 32 18.95 11.99 5.77
CA SER A 32 18.10 12.84 4.94
C SER A 32 18.90 13.33 3.73
N VAL A 33 18.44 13.05 2.51
CA VAL A 33 18.97 13.76 1.32
C VAL A 33 18.08 14.97 1.10
N ALA A 34 18.62 16.13 1.47
CA ALA A 34 18.18 17.41 0.96
C ALA A 34 18.84 17.62 -0.41
N ASP A 35 18.05 17.69 -1.47
CA ASP A 35 18.50 18.20 -2.76
C ASP A 35 18.84 19.68 -2.60
N ASN A 36 20.11 20.02 -2.84
CA ASN A 36 20.52 21.41 -3.01
C ASN A 36 21.35 21.54 -4.29
N ASN A 37 20.79 22.29 -5.22
CA ASN A 37 21.26 22.56 -6.57
C ASN A 37 22.27 23.72 -6.54
N THR A 38 23.50 23.54 -7.03
CA THR A 38 24.19 24.58 -7.85
C THR A 38 25.42 24.06 -8.59
N ASN A 39 25.49 24.44 -9.87
CA ASN A 39 26.63 24.43 -10.80
C ASN A 39 28.02 24.49 -10.16
N ASP A 40 28.94 23.66 -10.67
CA ASP A 40 30.20 24.19 -11.17
C ASP A 40 30.73 23.41 -12.37
N ASN A 41 31.18 24.20 -13.33
CA ASN A 41 31.70 23.84 -14.65
C ASN A 41 33.23 23.72 -14.57
N SER A 42 33.82 22.71 -15.20
CA SER A 42 34.97 22.83 -16.12
C SER A 42 35.96 21.64 -16.10
N ASN A 43 36.24 21.20 -17.33
CA ASN A 43 37.53 20.79 -17.89
C ASN A 43 38.12 19.36 -17.67
N ASN A 44 38.03 18.60 -18.77
CA ASN A 44 39.14 18.29 -19.69
C ASN A 44 40.20 17.25 -19.25
N ASN A 45 40.26 16.14 -19.99
CA ASN A 45 41.29 15.85 -21.01
C ASN A 45 41.82 14.38 -21.00
N ASN A 46 41.72 13.78 -22.19
CA ASN A 46 42.74 12.99 -22.91
C ASN A 46 43.04 11.50 -22.65
N ASN A 47 43.13 10.82 -23.81
CA ASN A 47 44.08 9.77 -24.23
C ASN A 47 43.87 8.33 -23.71
N ASN A 48 44.18 7.26 -24.44
CA ASN A 48 44.54 6.98 -25.84
C ASN A 48 44.76 5.45 -25.94
N ASN A 49 44.59 4.89 -27.14
CA ASN A 49 45.39 3.80 -27.72
C ASN A 49 45.14 2.33 -27.30
N GLY A 50 45.15 1.44 -28.31
CA GLY A 50 45.15 -0.01 -28.07
C GLY A 50 44.95 -0.92 -29.29
N ASN A 51 45.59 -0.59 -30.41
CA ASN A 51 45.73 -1.36 -31.64
C ASN A 51 46.17 -2.84 -31.41
N ASN A 52 45.61 -3.82 -32.14
CA ASN A 52 46.37 -5.03 -32.51
C ASN A 52 45.86 -5.68 -33.81
N SER A 53 46.74 -5.65 -34.83
CA SER A 53 46.66 -6.46 -36.04
C SER A 53 47.13 -7.88 -35.75
N ASN A 54 46.63 -8.87 -36.49
CA ASN A 54 47.54 -9.75 -37.24
C ASN A 54 46.82 -10.47 -38.39
N ASN A 55 47.52 -10.43 -39.51
CA ASN A 55 47.22 -10.97 -40.82
C ASN A 55 48.22 -12.10 -41.06
N GLU A 56 47.79 -13.30 -41.49
CA GLU A 56 48.67 -14.26 -42.13
C GLU A 56 47.99 -14.93 -43.34
N ASN A 57 48.76 -14.90 -44.43
CA ASN A 57 48.51 -15.44 -45.75
C ASN A 57 48.29 -16.97 -45.78
N ASN A 58 47.57 -17.49 -46.78
CA ASN A 58 48.22 -18.36 -47.76
C ASN A 58 47.44 -18.51 -49.09
N SER A 59 48.23 -18.58 -50.15
CA SER A 59 47.95 -18.65 -51.58
C SER A 59 47.46 -20.01 -52.09
N GLY A 60 46.77 -20.00 -53.23
CA GLY A 60 46.57 -21.20 -54.07
C GLY A 60 45.97 -20.87 -55.45
N GLN A 61 46.84 -20.66 -56.44
CA GLN A 61 46.55 -20.47 -57.87
C GLN A 61 45.86 -21.67 -58.54
N GLY A 62 45.06 -21.40 -59.57
CA GLY A 62 44.62 -22.40 -60.55
C GLY A 62 43.82 -21.81 -61.71
N ASN A 63 44.53 -21.54 -62.82
CA ASN A 63 44.06 -21.07 -64.14
C ASN A 63 42.89 -21.88 -64.76
N GLY A 64 42.17 -21.25 -65.71
CA GLY A 64 41.78 -21.95 -66.94
C GLY A 64 40.48 -21.53 -67.65
N ASP A 65 40.57 -20.46 -68.44
CA ASP A 65 40.04 -20.30 -69.81
C ASP A 65 38.53 -20.34 -70.20
N SER A 66 38.18 -19.25 -70.90
CA SER A 66 37.37 -19.12 -72.13
C SER A 66 35.86 -19.39 -72.07
N ASN A 67 34.99 -18.38 -72.09
CA ASN A 67 34.60 -17.51 -73.22
C ASN A 67 33.86 -18.25 -74.36
N SER A 68 32.53 -18.06 -74.45
CA SER A 68 31.83 -17.75 -75.71
C SER A 68 30.36 -17.40 -75.46
N ASN A 69 29.97 -16.21 -75.91
CA ASN A 69 28.62 -15.81 -76.26
C ASN A 69 27.93 -16.83 -77.18
N ASN A 70 26.61 -16.98 -77.09
CA ASN A 70 25.74 -16.72 -78.24
C ASN A 70 24.26 -16.49 -77.85
N GLN A 71 23.65 -15.56 -78.57
CA GLN A 71 22.23 -15.19 -78.57
C GLN A 71 21.38 -16.22 -79.33
N GLY A 72 20.06 -16.22 -79.10
CA GLY A 72 19.08 -16.52 -80.18
C GLY A 72 17.86 -17.36 -79.82
N GLU A 73 16.73 -16.66 -79.63
CA GLU A 73 15.40 -16.93 -80.23
C GLU A 73 14.48 -18.11 -79.80
N SER A 74 13.30 -17.71 -79.25
CA SER A 74 11.88 -18.17 -79.45
C SER A 74 11.57 -19.69 -79.50
N ASN A 75 10.59 -20.25 -78.78
CA ASN A 75 9.13 -19.97 -78.70
C ASN A 75 8.50 -20.97 -77.65
N PRO A 76 7.16 -21.07 -77.43
CA PRO A 76 6.56 -20.97 -76.09
C PRO A 76 5.92 -22.29 -75.61
N ASN A 77 5.18 -22.19 -74.49
CA ASN A 77 4.16 -23.12 -74.00
C ASN A 77 4.66 -24.15 -72.98
N GLU A 78 4.32 -23.94 -71.69
CA GLU A 78 3.43 -24.81 -70.91
C GLU A 78 3.39 -24.39 -69.42
N ASN A 79 2.26 -23.81 -69.05
CA ASN A 79 1.36 -24.18 -67.96
C ASN A 79 1.86 -24.35 -66.50
N ASN A 80 1.15 -23.61 -65.64
CA ASN A 80 0.73 -23.94 -64.27
C ASN A 80 1.76 -24.12 -63.15
N GLY A 81 1.76 -23.15 -62.24
CA GLY A 81 2.32 -23.26 -60.91
C GLY A 81 2.11 -22.00 -60.09
N ASN A 82 0.85 -21.56 -59.95
CA ASN A 82 0.47 -20.47 -59.07
C ASN A 82 0.68 -20.91 -57.61
N GLY A 83 1.93 -20.84 -57.15
CA GLY A 83 2.31 -20.99 -55.75
C GLY A 83 1.87 -19.75 -55.01
N ASN A 84 0.62 -19.78 -54.55
CA ASN A 84 0.08 -18.86 -53.56
C ASN A 84 0.92 -19.06 -52.28
N GLN A 85 2.03 -18.35 -52.17
CA GLN A 85 2.63 -18.06 -50.88
C GLN A 85 1.57 -17.23 -50.17
N GLY A 86 0.84 -17.89 -49.26
CA GLY A 86 -0.05 -17.20 -48.35
C GLY A 86 0.80 -16.24 -47.55
N ASP A 87 0.85 -14.99 -47.99
CA ASP A 87 1.14 -13.86 -47.13
C ASP A 87 0.21 -14.02 -45.94
N GLN A 88 0.77 -14.46 -44.81
CA GLN A 88 0.11 -14.23 -43.54
C GLN A 88 0.07 -12.71 -43.42
N GLN A 89 -1.03 -12.10 -43.87
CA GLN A 89 -1.38 -10.76 -43.42
C GLN A 89 -1.53 -10.88 -41.91
N THR A 90 -0.48 -10.52 -41.18
CA THR A 90 -0.62 -10.21 -39.76
C THR A 90 -1.53 -9.00 -39.69
N GLU A 91 -2.80 -9.23 -39.38
CA GLU A 91 -3.76 -8.15 -39.20
C GLU A 91 -3.19 -7.16 -38.19
N THR A 92 -3.03 -5.90 -38.61
CA THR A 92 -2.52 -4.86 -37.72
C THR A 92 -3.61 -4.47 -36.73
N ILE A 93 -3.34 -4.62 -35.44
CA ILE A 93 -4.26 -4.28 -34.36
C ILE A 93 -4.17 -2.78 -34.10
N THR A 94 -5.28 -2.07 -34.19
CA THR A 94 -5.38 -0.69 -33.71
C THR A 94 -5.94 -0.69 -32.29
N PRO A 95 -5.18 -0.26 -31.27
CA PRO A 95 -5.64 -0.24 -29.88
C PRO A 95 -6.90 0.63 -29.70
N LYS A 96 -7.83 0.18 -28.87
CA LYS A 96 -9.07 0.90 -28.52
C LYS A 96 -9.19 0.97 -27.00
N ILE A 97 -8.77 2.07 -26.40
CA ILE A 97 -8.86 2.26 -24.96
C ILE A 97 -10.29 2.63 -24.54
N LYS A 98 -10.74 2.12 -23.40
CA LYS A 98 -12.01 2.56 -22.81
C LYS A 98 -11.87 4.00 -22.33
N SER A 99 -12.95 4.78 -22.45
CA SER A 99 -12.96 6.17 -21.98
C SER A 99 -12.81 6.31 -20.47
N THR A 100 -13.28 5.30 -19.73
CA THR A 100 -13.19 5.22 -18.27
C THR A 100 -12.76 3.80 -17.89
N VAL A 101 -11.79 3.70 -17.01
CA VAL A 101 -11.23 2.45 -16.51
C VAL A 101 -11.20 2.50 -14.99
N THR A 102 -11.55 1.37 -14.36
CA THR A 102 -11.36 1.17 -12.93
C THR A 102 -10.50 -0.06 -12.73
N LEU A 103 -9.37 0.12 -12.08
CA LEU A 103 -8.46 -0.95 -11.64
C LEU A 103 -8.39 -0.93 -10.11
N GLY A 104 -7.88 -2.00 -9.52
CA GLY A 104 -7.59 -2.02 -8.10
C GLY A 104 -6.44 -2.95 -7.76
N GLY A 105 -5.68 -2.59 -6.73
CA GLY A 105 -4.56 -3.38 -6.27
C GLY A 105 -3.69 -2.64 -5.25
N ALA A 106 -2.53 -3.20 -4.94
CA ALA A 106 -1.58 -2.63 -3.97
C ALA A 106 -1.18 -1.18 -4.29
N LEU A 107 -0.88 -0.39 -3.25
CA LEU A 107 -0.31 0.96 -3.40
C LEU A 107 1.02 0.92 -4.16
N SER A 108 1.83 -0.11 -3.90
CA SER A 108 3.14 -0.32 -4.52
C SER A 108 3.10 -0.49 -6.05
N ASN A 109 1.94 -0.85 -6.62
CA ASN A 109 1.75 -0.95 -8.06
C ASN A 109 1.56 0.42 -8.74
N ILE A 110 1.41 1.51 -7.98
CA ILE A 110 1.25 2.87 -8.52
C ILE A 110 2.18 3.90 -7.85
N TYR A 111 2.73 3.58 -6.68
CA TYR A 111 3.55 4.50 -5.91
C TYR A 111 4.70 3.76 -5.22
N ASP A 112 5.91 4.29 -5.39
CA ASP A 112 7.12 3.79 -4.74
C ASP A 112 7.67 4.90 -3.83
N THR A 113 7.71 4.62 -2.53
CA THR A 113 8.23 5.55 -1.50
C THR A 113 9.74 5.77 -1.62
N ALA A 114 10.48 4.83 -2.21
CA ALA A 114 11.92 4.95 -2.45
C ALA A 114 12.24 5.67 -3.77
N ASN A 115 11.31 5.64 -4.74
CA ASN A 115 11.49 6.28 -6.04
C ASN A 115 10.18 6.85 -6.60
N THR A 116 9.81 8.02 -6.11
CA THR A 116 8.57 8.72 -6.49
C THR A 116 8.53 9.14 -7.97
N SER A 117 9.67 9.17 -8.67
CA SER A 117 9.73 9.50 -10.10
C SER A 117 9.18 8.39 -11.02
N ASN A 118 8.88 7.21 -10.47
CA ASN A 118 8.51 6.02 -11.22
C ASN A 118 7.00 5.80 -11.43
N THR A 119 6.13 6.66 -10.88
CA THR A 119 4.66 6.46 -10.88
C THR A 119 4.07 6.22 -12.28
N ASN A 120 4.52 6.95 -13.30
CA ASN A 120 4.03 6.73 -14.67
C ASN A 120 4.36 5.32 -15.19
N ASN A 121 5.54 4.79 -14.88
CA ASN A 121 5.93 3.44 -15.31
C ASN A 121 5.12 2.39 -14.55
N LEU A 122 4.94 2.57 -13.24
CA LEU A 122 4.13 1.68 -12.42
C LEU A 122 2.68 1.60 -12.92
N ILE A 123 2.05 2.74 -13.24
CA ILE A 123 0.71 2.77 -13.84
C ILE A 123 0.70 2.10 -15.23
N ALA A 124 1.76 2.27 -16.03
CA ALA A 124 1.86 1.63 -17.34
C ALA A 124 1.95 0.10 -17.23
N ASP A 125 2.73 -0.41 -16.27
CA ASP A 125 2.81 -1.84 -15.96
C ASP A 125 1.47 -2.40 -15.50
N GLU A 126 0.75 -1.64 -14.66
CA GLU A 126 -0.57 -2.03 -14.19
C GLU A 126 -1.61 -2.05 -15.32
N ILE A 127 -1.57 -1.09 -16.25
CA ILE A 127 -2.39 -1.14 -17.47
C ILE A 127 -2.05 -2.38 -18.32
N LYS A 128 -0.77 -2.70 -18.46
CA LYS A 128 -0.29 -3.85 -19.24
C LYS A 128 -0.70 -5.19 -18.63
N LYS A 129 -0.82 -5.27 -17.31
CA LYS A 129 -1.32 -6.45 -16.60
C LYS A 129 -2.83 -6.66 -16.78
N ASN A 130 -3.58 -5.58 -17.00
CA ASN A 130 -5.05 -5.56 -17.03
C ASN A 130 -5.60 -5.11 -18.41
N LEU A 131 -5.07 -5.67 -19.51
CA LEU A 131 -5.41 -5.22 -20.86
C LEU A 131 -6.92 -5.33 -21.18
N SER A 132 -7.61 -6.35 -20.69
CA SER A 132 -9.03 -6.59 -20.99
C SER A 132 -9.95 -5.65 -20.23
N GLU A 133 -9.48 -5.17 -19.09
CA GLU A 133 -10.13 -4.17 -18.26
C GLU A 133 -9.93 -2.77 -18.86
N VAL A 134 -8.78 -2.50 -19.48
CA VAL A 134 -8.41 -1.18 -20.01
C VAL A 134 -8.83 -0.94 -21.47
N PHE A 135 -8.72 -1.95 -22.33
CA PHE A 135 -8.96 -1.83 -23.78
C PHE A 135 -10.18 -2.64 -24.22
N ASP A 136 -10.99 -2.09 -25.13
CA ASP A 136 -12.12 -2.81 -25.74
C ASP A 136 -11.66 -4.03 -26.56
N ASN A 137 -10.43 -3.99 -27.07
CA ASN A 137 -9.76 -5.09 -27.77
C ASN A 137 -8.57 -5.66 -26.99
N GLY A 138 -8.64 -5.64 -25.65
CA GLY A 138 -7.56 -6.10 -24.78
C GLY A 138 -7.10 -7.55 -25.01
N GLU A 139 -8.01 -8.47 -25.30
CA GLU A 139 -7.65 -9.88 -25.60
C GLU A 139 -6.72 -9.99 -26.81
N ALA A 140 -6.94 -9.19 -27.86
CA ALA A 140 -6.08 -9.21 -29.04
C ALA A 140 -4.67 -8.66 -28.75
N LEU A 141 -4.56 -7.76 -27.76
CA LEU A 141 -3.28 -7.17 -27.35
C LEU A 141 -2.44 -8.13 -26.48
N LYS A 142 -3.07 -9.05 -25.74
CA LYS A 142 -2.37 -10.02 -24.85
C LYS A 142 -1.40 -10.93 -25.60
N ASP A 143 -1.70 -11.27 -26.86
CA ASP A 143 -0.88 -12.17 -27.67
C ASP A 143 0.35 -11.49 -28.28
N ILE A 144 0.49 -10.17 -28.12
CA ILE A 144 1.61 -9.40 -28.68
C ILE A 144 2.77 -9.37 -27.68
N SER A 145 3.75 -10.27 -27.87
CA SER A 145 4.92 -10.37 -26.98
C SER A 145 5.78 -9.10 -26.89
N SER A 146 5.83 -8.31 -27.97
CA SER A 146 6.58 -7.05 -28.05
C SER A 146 5.76 -5.83 -27.58
N LEU A 147 4.58 -6.04 -26.99
CA LEU A 147 3.69 -4.94 -26.61
C LEU A 147 4.39 -4.06 -25.57
N ASP A 148 4.46 -2.78 -25.86
CA ASP A 148 4.96 -1.76 -24.95
C ASP A 148 3.85 -0.74 -24.69
N ILE A 149 3.67 -0.42 -23.41
CA ILE A 149 2.71 0.55 -22.92
C ILE A 149 3.49 1.56 -22.10
N SER A 150 3.30 2.83 -22.42
CA SER A 150 3.85 3.94 -21.65
C SER A 150 2.77 4.92 -21.28
N VAL A 151 2.85 5.45 -20.07
CA VAL A 151 1.93 6.47 -19.56
C VAL A 151 2.66 7.79 -19.46
N ASN A 152 1.98 8.87 -19.83
CA ASN A 152 2.47 10.22 -19.67
C ASN A 152 1.47 11.04 -18.86
N HIS A 153 1.81 11.30 -17.60
CA HIS A 153 1.05 12.18 -16.73
C HIS A 153 2.00 13.09 -15.95
N LYS A 154 1.59 14.35 -15.75
CA LYS A 154 2.33 15.32 -14.96
C LYS A 154 1.66 15.47 -13.60
N PHE A 155 2.20 14.78 -12.60
CA PHE A 155 1.80 14.97 -11.22
C PHE A 155 2.27 16.35 -10.70
N PRO A 156 1.49 17.01 -9.84
CA PRO A 156 1.93 18.24 -9.19
C PRO A 156 3.05 17.96 -8.20
N ASP A 157 3.87 18.97 -7.94
CA ASP A 157 4.87 18.91 -6.87
C ASP A 157 4.18 18.71 -5.51
N SER A 158 4.89 18.07 -4.57
CA SER A 158 4.38 17.86 -3.22
C SER A 158 4.13 19.18 -2.51
N THR A 159 2.94 19.34 -1.92
CA THR A 159 2.60 20.47 -1.04
C THR A 159 2.68 20.10 0.44
N TRP A 160 3.10 18.87 0.77
CA TRP A 160 3.28 18.40 2.13
C TRP A 160 4.64 18.83 2.67
N THR A 161 4.61 19.62 3.75
CA THR A 161 5.77 20.27 4.35
C THR A 161 5.54 20.35 5.85
N GLY A 162 6.61 20.30 6.64
CA GLY A 162 6.52 20.42 8.10
C GLY A 162 7.27 19.29 8.77
N LEU A 163 6.92 19.02 10.02
CA LEU A 163 7.52 17.96 10.81
C LEU A 163 7.19 16.57 10.23
N PRO A 164 8.16 15.64 10.16
CA PRO A 164 7.92 14.28 9.69
C PRO A 164 7.20 13.45 10.76
N PHE A 165 6.50 12.41 10.32
CA PHE A 165 5.92 11.41 11.22
C PHE A 165 7.02 10.49 11.76
N ASN A 166 7.01 10.22 13.06
CA ASN A 166 7.98 9.35 13.69
C ASN A 166 7.39 8.64 14.92
N HIS A 167 8.10 7.60 15.37
CA HIS A 167 7.76 6.84 16.57
C HIS A 167 8.95 6.82 17.53
N SER A 168 8.68 6.64 18.82
CA SER A 168 9.76 6.40 19.77
C SER A 168 10.46 5.08 19.43
N SER A 169 11.72 4.94 19.85
CA SER A 169 12.51 3.73 19.57
C SER A 169 11.92 2.45 20.14
N ASP A 170 11.03 2.55 21.12
CA ASP A 170 10.28 1.46 21.73
C ASP A 170 8.86 1.30 21.17
N GLY A 171 8.48 2.05 20.13
CA GLY A 171 7.15 2.03 19.52
C GLY A 171 6.01 2.57 20.40
N SER A 172 6.27 2.93 21.66
CA SER A 172 5.24 3.25 22.65
C SER A 172 4.53 4.59 22.39
N SER A 173 5.18 5.49 21.65
CA SER A 173 4.67 6.82 21.38
C SER A 173 4.90 7.23 19.93
N VAL A 174 3.98 8.08 19.44
CA VAL A 174 4.01 8.63 18.09
C VAL A 174 4.13 10.14 18.22
N PHE A 175 4.98 10.74 17.40
CA PHE A 175 5.22 12.17 17.41
C PHE A 175 5.49 12.71 16.01
N TRP A 176 5.26 14.01 15.83
CA TRP A 176 5.69 14.74 14.65
C TRP A 176 6.99 15.45 14.98
N GLY A 177 8.08 15.08 14.31
CA GLY A 177 9.41 15.63 14.54
C GLY A 177 10.54 14.67 14.20
N ASN A 178 11.78 15.18 14.22
CA ASN A 178 12.96 14.36 13.91
C ASN A 178 13.40 13.50 15.10
N ASP A 179 13.22 14.00 16.33
CA ASP A 179 13.60 13.33 17.58
C ASP A 179 12.57 13.68 18.67
N GLN A 180 12.10 12.69 19.42
CA GLN A 180 11.10 12.87 20.48
C GLN A 180 11.54 13.88 21.55
N ALA A 181 12.85 13.93 21.86
CA ALA A 181 13.39 14.80 22.89
C ALA A 181 13.57 16.26 22.43
N ASP A 182 13.39 16.54 21.14
CA ASP A 182 13.43 17.90 20.60
C ASP A 182 12.22 18.70 21.10
N GLN A 183 12.47 19.91 21.61
CA GLN A 183 11.41 20.81 22.08
C GLN A 183 10.46 21.26 20.96
N THR A 184 10.84 21.04 19.69
CA THR A 184 10.01 21.32 18.53
C THR A 184 9.12 20.14 18.12
N SER A 185 9.31 18.96 18.71
CA SER A 185 8.51 17.78 18.42
C SER A 185 7.13 17.84 19.08
N ILE A 186 6.14 17.32 18.38
CA ILE A 186 4.75 17.29 18.84
C ILE A 186 4.39 15.86 19.20
N LEU A 187 4.29 15.58 20.50
CA LEU A 187 3.79 14.31 20.99
C LEU A 187 2.29 14.20 20.75
N ILE A 188 1.82 13.05 20.23
CA ILE A 188 0.40 12.78 20.06
C ILE A 188 -0.09 11.88 21.19
N GLU A 189 -0.96 12.44 22.03
CA GLU A 189 -1.64 11.70 23.09
C GLU A 189 -2.53 10.58 22.50
N PRO A 190 -2.69 9.42 23.18
CA PRO A 190 -3.48 8.30 22.67
C PRO A 190 -4.90 8.66 22.24
N GLU A 191 -5.60 9.53 22.98
CA GLU A 191 -6.94 9.99 22.65
C GLU A 191 -7.02 10.87 21.38
N ASN A 192 -5.89 11.39 20.92
CA ASN A 192 -5.79 12.24 19.74
C ASN A 192 -5.29 11.47 18.50
N LYS A 193 -5.12 10.14 18.60
CA LYS A 193 -4.95 9.25 17.46
C LYS A 193 -6.32 8.88 16.93
N LEU A 194 -6.67 9.39 15.76
CA LEU A 194 -8.02 9.29 15.20
C LEU A 194 -7.98 8.45 13.94
N LEU A 195 -8.53 7.24 14.00
CA LEU A 195 -8.71 6.40 12.82
C LEU A 195 -9.80 6.99 11.92
N TYR A 196 -9.51 7.11 10.62
CA TYR A 196 -10.49 7.53 9.63
C TYR A 196 -11.71 6.59 9.66
N PRO A 197 -12.93 7.12 9.81
CA PRO A 197 -14.08 6.26 10.07
C PRO A 197 -14.44 5.38 8.88
N SER A 198 -14.58 4.07 9.10
CA SER A 198 -14.93 3.09 8.06
C SER A 198 -16.31 3.29 7.41
N LYS A 199 -17.15 4.15 7.99
CA LYS A 199 -18.47 4.55 7.43
C LYS A 199 -18.37 5.73 6.47
N THR A 200 -17.26 6.43 6.47
CA THR A 200 -17.01 7.56 5.57
C THR A 200 -16.64 7.01 4.18
N GLN A 201 -16.97 7.77 3.13
CA GLN A 201 -16.64 7.38 1.77
C GLN A 201 -15.13 7.50 1.52
N PRO A 202 -14.52 6.61 0.70
CA PRO A 202 -13.15 6.77 0.26
C PRO A 202 -12.86 8.16 -0.31
N LEU A 203 -11.68 8.68 -0.02
CA LEU A 203 -11.16 9.92 -0.59
C LEU A 203 -10.63 9.65 -1.99
N THR A 204 -11.29 10.26 -2.98
CA THR A 204 -10.83 10.19 -4.37
C THR A 204 -9.93 11.39 -4.66
N ILE A 205 -8.67 11.12 -4.99
CA ILE A 205 -7.61 12.13 -5.14
C ILE A 205 -6.95 12.01 -6.52
N SER A 206 -6.50 13.12 -7.07
CA SER A 206 -5.66 13.16 -8.28
C SER A 206 -4.16 13.16 -7.97
N SER A 207 -3.80 13.48 -6.72
CA SER A 207 -2.44 13.49 -6.19
C SER A 207 -2.46 13.62 -4.67
N LEU A 208 -1.32 13.44 -4.01
CA LEU A 208 -1.21 13.75 -2.59
C LEU A 208 -1.43 15.25 -2.30
N SER A 209 -1.06 16.15 -3.20
CA SER A 209 -1.31 17.58 -3.03
C SER A 209 -2.80 17.94 -3.12
N ASP A 210 -3.56 17.20 -3.94
CA ASP A 210 -5.02 17.27 -3.97
C ASP A 210 -5.62 16.77 -2.66
N LEU A 211 -5.13 15.64 -2.12
CA LEU A 211 -5.54 15.17 -0.77
C LEU A 211 -5.42 16.27 0.28
N LYS A 212 -4.27 16.96 0.36
CA LYS A 212 -4.06 18.07 1.30
C LYS A 212 -5.09 19.19 1.12
N THR A 213 -5.45 19.49 -0.13
CA THR A 213 -6.43 20.53 -0.48
C THR A 213 -7.85 20.13 -0.08
N GLN A 214 -8.20 18.85 -0.26
CA GLN A 214 -9.50 18.29 0.14
C GLN A 214 -9.67 18.29 1.68
N LEU A 215 -8.58 18.10 2.43
CA LEU A 215 -8.54 18.17 3.90
C LEU A 215 -8.57 19.63 4.43
N ASN A 216 -9.54 20.41 3.98
CA ASN A 216 -9.82 21.76 4.49
C ASN A 216 -10.62 21.73 5.81
N ASP A 217 -10.75 22.88 6.48
CA ASP A 217 -11.46 23.03 7.77
C ASP A 217 -12.85 22.37 7.77
N SER A 218 -13.64 22.55 6.71
CA SER A 218 -15.00 21.98 6.63
C SER A 218 -14.95 20.46 6.58
N LYS A 219 -14.06 19.88 5.75
CA LYS A 219 -13.95 18.42 5.63
C LYS A 219 -13.34 17.80 6.88
N LEU A 220 -12.36 18.45 7.50
CA LEU A 220 -11.78 18.01 8.77
C LEU A 220 -12.81 18.00 9.89
N LYS A 221 -13.67 19.01 10.00
CA LYS A 221 -14.78 19.01 10.98
C LYS A 221 -15.77 17.87 10.77
N GLU A 222 -16.06 17.51 9.52
CA GLU A 222 -16.89 16.34 9.19
C GLU A 222 -16.22 15.05 9.66
N ILE A 223 -14.96 14.84 9.29
CA ILE A 223 -14.19 13.65 9.69
C ILE A 223 -14.10 13.56 11.22
N LEU A 224 -13.71 14.64 11.91
CA LEU A 224 -13.61 14.66 13.36
C LEU A 224 -14.93 14.29 14.04
N LYS A 225 -16.06 14.78 13.53
CA LYS A 225 -17.38 14.41 14.05
C LYS A 225 -17.68 12.92 13.88
N ASP A 226 -17.28 12.34 12.75
CA ASP A 226 -17.48 10.92 12.46
C ASP A 226 -16.55 10.02 13.29
N THR A 227 -15.41 10.55 13.76
CA THR A 227 -14.53 9.90 14.79
C THR A 227 -15.05 10.06 16.23
N GLU A 228 -16.28 10.55 16.41
CA GLU A 228 -16.90 10.89 17.70
C GLU A 228 -16.22 12.04 18.48
N THR A 229 -15.15 12.64 17.93
CA THR A 229 -14.59 13.90 18.40
C THR A 229 -15.60 15.02 18.20
N LYS A 230 -15.77 15.90 19.18
CA LYS A 230 -16.70 17.03 19.08
C LYS A 230 -15.93 18.31 18.75
N PRO A 231 -15.80 18.69 17.48
CA PRO A 231 -15.11 19.92 17.13
C PRO A 231 -15.83 21.12 17.76
N GLU A 232 -15.07 21.98 18.44
CA GLU A 232 -15.64 23.21 19.02
C GLU A 232 -15.99 24.21 17.92
N ALA A 233 -17.04 25.01 18.15
CA ALA A 233 -17.58 25.91 17.12
C ALA A 233 -16.61 27.04 16.73
N ASN A 234 -15.72 27.43 17.63
CA ASN A 234 -14.72 28.49 17.47
C ASN A 234 -13.30 27.96 17.15
N THR A 235 -13.19 26.68 16.77
CA THR A 235 -11.94 26.07 16.31
C THR A 235 -11.88 26.05 14.79
N THR A 236 -10.71 26.37 14.24
CA THR A 236 -10.36 26.13 12.82
C THR A 236 -9.37 24.99 12.74
N TYR A 237 -9.58 24.06 11.82
CA TYR A 237 -8.73 22.90 11.61
C TYR A 237 -7.94 23.02 10.31
N SER A 238 -6.68 22.63 10.34
CA SER A 238 -5.77 22.61 9.19
C SER A 238 -4.76 21.48 9.29
N VAL A 239 -4.18 21.13 8.16
CA VAL A 239 -3.06 20.18 8.07
C VAL A 239 -1.74 20.91 8.25
N ASP A 240 -0.86 20.40 9.13
CA ASP A 240 0.45 21.04 9.43
C ASP A 240 1.58 20.01 9.65
N ASN A 241 1.89 19.23 8.61
CA ASN A 241 2.97 18.25 8.64
C ASN A 241 3.48 17.87 7.24
N ALA A 242 4.67 17.26 7.22
CA ALA A 242 5.06 16.38 6.14
C ALA A 242 4.29 15.06 6.27
N LEU A 243 3.88 14.48 5.15
CA LEU A 243 3.04 13.29 5.15
C LEU A 243 3.75 12.08 5.75
N GLY A 244 3.07 11.34 6.63
CA GLY A 244 3.60 10.12 7.24
C GLY A 244 2.98 8.87 6.65
N PHE A 245 3.74 7.79 6.52
CA PHE A 245 3.25 6.48 6.09
C PHE A 245 3.77 5.39 7.01
N THR A 246 2.88 4.53 7.48
CA THR A 246 3.21 3.25 8.13
C THR A 246 2.88 2.11 7.17
N ASN A 247 3.64 2.07 6.07
CA ASN A 247 3.64 0.95 5.13
C ASN A 247 5.11 0.52 5.02
N LYS A 248 5.45 -0.62 5.61
CA LYS A 248 6.77 -1.21 5.36
C LYS A 248 6.69 -2.72 5.47
N ALA A 249 7.05 -3.35 4.36
CA ALA A 249 7.10 -4.79 4.15
C ALA A 249 7.96 -5.61 5.14
N LEU A 250 8.56 -5.01 6.18
CA LEU A 250 9.32 -5.68 7.23
C LEU A 250 9.27 -4.86 8.53
N GLY A 251 8.44 -5.26 9.49
CA GLY A 251 8.37 -4.67 10.84
C GLY A 251 6.99 -4.85 11.49
N SER A 252 6.93 -4.73 12.82
CA SER A 252 5.71 -4.82 13.64
C SER A 252 4.66 -3.73 13.38
N ASP A 253 5.00 -2.70 12.59
CA ASP A 253 4.22 -1.46 12.46
C ASP A 253 3.51 -1.32 11.10
N ASN A 254 3.34 -2.40 10.33
CA ASN A 254 2.88 -2.34 8.94
C ASN A 254 1.36 -2.14 8.76
N LYS A 255 0.78 -1.09 9.36
CA LYS A 255 -0.68 -0.90 9.38
C LYS A 255 -1.28 -0.32 8.10
N ASP A 256 -0.51 -0.09 7.04
CA ASP A 256 -0.99 0.56 5.82
C ASP A 256 -1.82 1.83 6.11
N LEU A 257 -1.31 2.65 7.03
CA LEU A 257 -1.92 3.93 7.39
C LEU A 257 -1.12 5.08 6.82
N LEU A 258 -1.86 6.07 6.34
CA LEU A 258 -1.41 7.41 6.08
C LEU A 258 -1.65 8.25 7.33
N HIS A 259 -0.62 8.95 7.80
CA HIS A 259 -0.68 9.80 8.98
C HIS A 259 -0.70 11.28 8.58
N VAL A 260 -1.64 12.03 9.14
CA VAL A 260 -1.83 13.47 8.90
C VAL A 260 -1.98 14.21 10.22
N ASN A 261 -1.10 15.17 10.50
CA ASN A 261 -1.27 16.06 11.64
C ASN A 261 -2.37 17.08 11.35
N VAL A 262 -3.47 16.98 12.08
CA VAL A 262 -4.57 17.94 12.05
C VAL A 262 -4.44 18.85 13.27
N VAL A 263 -4.22 20.14 13.04
CA VAL A 263 -4.12 21.15 14.09
C VAL A 263 -5.45 21.88 14.21
N GLY A 264 -6.09 21.76 15.37
CA GLY A 264 -7.24 22.58 15.75
C GLY A 264 -6.79 23.81 16.52
N THR A 265 -7.05 25.00 15.99
CA THR A 265 -6.74 26.29 16.64
C THR A 265 -8.03 26.94 17.14
N THR A 266 -8.21 26.99 18.45
CA THR A 266 -9.38 27.62 19.10
C THR A 266 -9.06 29.07 19.42
N LYS A 267 -9.89 29.97 18.89
CA LYS A 267 -9.78 31.41 19.15
C LYS A 267 -10.81 31.84 20.19
N VAL A 268 -10.34 32.50 21.24
CA VAL A 268 -11.19 33.10 22.28
C VAL A 268 -10.84 34.58 22.38
N GLU A 269 -11.84 35.44 22.27
CA GLU A 269 -11.63 36.89 22.35
C GLU A 269 -10.94 37.27 23.68
N GLY A 270 -9.81 37.99 23.58
CA GLY A 270 -9.03 38.43 24.74
C GLY A 270 -8.15 37.36 25.39
N SER A 271 -7.95 36.20 24.75
CA SER A 271 -7.01 35.15 25.20
C SER A 271 -6.04 34.76 24.07
N GLU A 272 -4.94 34.10 24.43
CA GLU A 272 -4.07 33.47 23.44
C GLU A 272 -4.78 32.30 22.75
N ASP A 273 -4.46 32.09 21.47
CA ASP A 273 -4.96 30.95 20.71
C ASP A 273 -4.45 29.65 21.35
N THR A 274 -5.32 28.67 21.47
CA THR A 274 -4.95 27.33 21.95
C THR A 274 -4.96 26.35 20.80
N THR A 275 -3.99 25.44 20.77
CA THR A 275 -3.88 24.42 19.72
C THR A 275 -4.01 23.02 20.28
N THR A 276 -4.58 22.12 19.48
CA THR A 276 -4.60 20.68 19.74
C THR A 276 -4.20 19.97 18.46
N ASN A 277 -3.28 19.01 18.57
CA ASN A 277 -2.81 18.21 17.45
C ASN A 277 -3.46 16.84 17.49
N TYR A 278 -3.95 16.38 16.34
CA TYR A 278 -4.51 15.06 16.13
C TYR A 278 -3.70 14.32 15.07
N ASP A 279 -3.41 13.05 15.29
CA ASP A 279 -2.93 12.16 14.23
C ASP A 279 -4.15 11.54 13.55
N LEU A 280 -4.55 12.08 12.41
CA LEU A 280 -5.56 11.48 11.56
C LEU A 280 -4.93 10.32 10.78
N GLN A 281 -5.34 9.10 11.13
CA GLN A 281 -4.85 7.86 10.56
C GLN A 281 -5.80 7.37 9.47
N ILE A 282 -5.44 7.55 8.22
CA ILE A 282 -6.27 7.17 7.08
C ILE A 282 -5.76 5.83 6.54
N PRO A 283 -6.54 4.74 6.58
CA PRO A 283 -6.20 3.53 5.86
C PRO A 283 -5.90 3.85 4.41
N VAL A 284 -4.81 3.31 3.89
CA VAL A 284 -4.40 3.56 2.50
C VAL A 284 -5.47 3.06 1.52
N SER A 285 -6.27 2.06 1.90
CA SER A 285 -7.43 1.59 1.13
C SER A 285 -8.64 2.54 1.13
N ASP A 286 -8.67 3.56 1.98
CA ASP A 286 -9.62 4.69 1.89
C ASP A 286 -9.21 5.71 0.81
N LEU A 287 -8.12 5.48 0.08
CA LEU A 287 -7.66 6.38 -0.98
C LEU A 287 -7.90 5.74 -2.37
N ASN A 288 -8.51 6.51 -3.27
CA ASN A 288 -8.61 6.17 -4.69
C ASN A 288 -7.86 7.20 -5.52
N LEU A 289 -6.97 6.76 -6.42
CA LEU A 289 -6.31 7.66 -7.36
C LEU A 289 -7.18 7.82 -8.62
N LYS A 290 -7.58 9.04 -8.95
CA LYS A 290 -8.34 9.35 -10.17
C LYS A 290 -7.58 10.31 -11.06
N LEU A 291 -7.17 9.82 -12.23
CA LEU A 291 -6.46 10.57 -13.25
C LEU A 291 -7.36 10.79 -14.45
N THR A 292 -7.73 12.04 -14.70
CA THR A 292 -8.47 12.44 -15.90
C THR A 292 -7.50 12.72 -17.05
N ASP A 293 -7.93 12.44 -18.27
CA ASP A 293 -7.15 12.67 -19.49
C ASP A 293 -5.77 12.00 -19.50
N LEU A 294 -5.65 10.85 -18.80
CA LEU A 294 -4.43 10.05 -18.74
C LEU A 294 -4.00 9.64 -20.14
N GLU A 295 -2.79 10.01 -20.54
CA GLU A 295 -2.24 9.72 -21.86
C GLU A 295 -1.54 8.36 -21.84
N VAL A 296 -2.01 7.45 -22.68
CA VAL A 296 -1.50 6.07 -22.80
C VAL A 296 -1.03 5.85 -24.23
N THR A 297 0.25 5.58 -24.40
CA THR A 297 0.82 5.19 -25.69
C THR A 297 1.02 3.68 -25.74
N VAL A 298 0.50 3.06 -26.80
CA VAL A 298 0.62 1.62 -27.05
C VAL A 298 1.36 1.41 -28.35
N LYS A 299 2.36 0.53 -28.36
CA LYS A 299 3.13 0.14 -29.55
C LYS A 299 3.57 -1.32 -29.48
N GLY A 300 3.93 -1.90 -30.61
CA GLY A 300 4.40 -3.27 -30.73
C GLY A 300 4.35 -3.75 -32.17
N ASP A 301 4.87 -4.94 -32.43
CA ASP A 301 4.79 -5.60 -33.72
C ASP A 301 3.32 -5.86 -34.08
N ASN A 302 2.95 -5.55 -35.32
CA ASN A 302 1.57 -5.63 -35.80
C ASN A 302 0.56 -4.82 -34.96
N VAL A 303 1.02 -3.79 -34.24
CA VAL A 303 0.16 -2.85 -33.50
C VAL A 303 0.35 -1.45 -34.05
N THR A 304 -0.74 -0.78 -34.43
CA THR A 304 -0.71 0.64 -34.80
C THR A 304 -0.31 1.46 -33.58
N THR A 305 0.87 2.09 -33.62
CA THR A 305 1.32 2.97 -32.53
C THR A 305 0.29 4.08 -32.33
N SER A 306 -0.29 4.14 -31.14
CA SER A 306 -1.41 5.03 -30.84
C SER A 306 -1.22 5.68 -29.48
N THR A 307 -1.45 6.99 -29.40
CA THR A 307 -1.57 7.72 -28.14
C THR A 307 -3.04 8.01 -27.89
N LEU A 308 -3.56 7.47 -26.81
CA LEU A 308 -4.97 7.47 -26.45
C LEU A 308 -5.16 8.14 -25.09
N ARG A 309 -6.40 8.54 -24.79
CA ARG A 309 -6.76 9.16 -23.50
C ARG A 309 -7.84 8.36 -22.79
N THR A 310 -7.73 8.28 -21.47
CA THR A 310 -8.73 7.65 -20.61
C THR A 310 -8.85 8.40 -19.28
N THR A 311 -9.93 8.15 -18.55
CA THR A 311 -10.01 8.42 -17.11
C THR A 311 -9.72 7.13 -16.36
N LEU A 312 -8.61 7.08 -15.63
CA LEU A 312 -8.26 5.97 -14.75
C LEU A 312 -8.70 6.28 -13.33
N THR A 313 -9.49 5.39 -12.72
CA THR A 313 -9.63 5.30 -11.27
C THR A 313 -8.89 4.05 -10.81
N TYR A 314 -7.97 4.20 -9.87
CA TYR A 314 -7.26 3.10 -9.23
C TYR A 314 -7.68 3.04 -7.76
N ASN A 315 -8.36 1.96 -7.39
CA ASN A 315 -8.77 1.70 -6.01
C ASN A 315 -7.62 1.03 -5.27
N ILE A 316 -7.07 1.69 -4.26
CA ILE A 316 -5.98 1.09 -3.51
C ILE A 316 -6.54 -0.03 -2.64
N GLY A 317 -5.98 -1.22 -2.80
CA GLY A 317 -6.48 -2.44 -2.19
C GLY A 317 -6.15 -2.56 -0.72
N ILE A 318 -6.96 -3.35 -0.01
CA ILE A 318 -6.73 -3.75 1.38
C ILE A 318 -5.63 -4.81 1.40
N ASN A 319 -4.60 -4.60 2.23
CA ASN A 319 -3.60 -5.59 2.56
C ASN A 319 -4.19 -6.62 3.54
N ASP A 320 -4.09 -7.90 3.20
CA ASP A 320 -4.61 -9.02 4.00
C ASP A 320 -3.59 -9.58 5.00
N SER A 321 -2.40 -8.98 5.07
CA SER A 321 -1.38 -9.30 6.08
C SER A 321 -1.77 -8.78 7.45
N THR A 322 -1.55 -9.59 8.49
CA THR A 322 -1.85 -9.22 9.86
C THR A 322 -0.65 -8.54 10.51
N ASN A 323 -0.89 -7.44 11.23
CA ASN A 323 0.12 -6.67 11.94
C ASN A 323 -0.08 -6.76 13.45
N GLN A 324 -0.50 -7.94 13.90
CA GLN A 324 -0.83 -8.14 15.29
C GLN A 324 0.44 -8.01 16.13
N ASP A 325 0.46 -6.99 16.97
CA ASP A 325 1.45 -6.85 18.02
C ASP A 325 1.10 -7.85 19.14
N ASN A 326 1.96 -8.85 19.32
CA ASN A 326 1.84 -9.85 20.37
C ASN A 326 2.53 -9.43 21.68
N GLU A 327 3.07 -8.20 21.75
CA GLU A 327 3.63 -7.63 22.99
C GLU A 327 2.55 -7.13 23.96
N GLY A 328 1.28 -7.18 23.55
CA GLY A 328 0.11 -6.85 24.38
C GLY A 328 -0.17 -7.83 25.54
N ALA A 329 -1.25 -7.56 26.26
CA ALA A 329 -1.69 -8.39 27.39
C ALA A 329 -1.97 -9.83 26.94
N LYS A 330 -1.30 -10.80 27.56
CA LYS A 330 -1.48 -12.24 27.35
C LYS A 330 -2.60 -12.74 28.27
N PRO A 331 -3.84 -12.93 27.77
CA PRO A 331 -4.96 -13.22 28.65
C PRO A 331 -4.82 -14.62 29.26
N GLN A 332 -5.19 -14.75 30.53
CA GLN A 332 -5.17 -16.05 31.20
C GLN A 332 -6.27 -16.97 30.65
N ALA A 333 -5.93 -18.23 30.37
CA ALA A 333 -6.86 -19.29 29.98
C ALA A 333 -6.53 -20.61 30.69
N THR A 334 -7.55 -21.46 30.85
CA THR A 334 -7.32 -22.87 31.22
C THR A 334 -7.02 -23.68 29.97
N GLU A 335 -6.40 -24.86 30.12
CA GLU A 335 -6.18 -25.76 28.97
C GLU A 335 -7.49 -26.14 28.25
N SER A 336 -8.60 -26.26 28.99
CA SER A 336 -9.91 -26.56 28.40
C SER A 336 -10.49 -25.40 27.60
N ASP A 337 -10.12 -24.16 27.92
CA ASP A 337 -10.67 -22.96 27.27
C ASP A 337 -9.83 -22.49 26.09
N ALA A 338 -8.53 -22.79 26.10
CA ALA A 338 -7.58 -22.37 25.08
C ALA A 338 -7.95 -22.86 23.66
N GLY A 339 -8.70 -23.96 23.55
CA GLY A 339 -9.21 -24.47 22.26
C GLY A 339 -10.59 -23.94 21.85
N LYS A 340 -11.19 -23.00 22.60
CA LYS A 340 -12.54 -22.48 22.32
C LYS A 340 -12.46 -21.09 21.69
N LEU A 341 -12.72 -21.01 20.38
CA LEU A 341 -12.59 -19.78 19.60
C LEU A 341 -13.32 -18.59 20.24
N ASP A 342 -14.62 -18.73 20.52
CA ASP A 342 -15.43 -17.65 21.11
C ASP A 342 -14.90 -17.19 22.47
N THR A 343 -14.44 -18.12 23.31
CA THR A 343 -13.88 -17.79 24.63
C THR A 343 -12.61 -16.97 24.49
N ILE A 344 -11.73 -17.33 23.55
CA ILE A 344 -10.47 -16.62 23.33
C ILE A 344 -10.70 -15.26 22.68
N LEU A 345 -11.59 -15.16 21.69
CA LEU A 345 -11.96 -13.88 21.08
C LEU A 345 -12.53 -12.89 22.11
N VAL A 346 -13.36 -13.36 23.05
CA VAL A 346 -13.85 -12.52 24.15
C VAL A 346 -12.72 -12.05 25.07
N LYS A 347 -11.78 -12.92 25.42
CA LYS A 347 -10.63 -12.57 26.29
C LYS A 347 -9.72 -11.50 25.69
N PHE A 348 -9.54 -11.52 24.37
CA PHE A 348 -8.80 -10.47 23.65
C PHE A 348 -9.66 -9.22 23.35
N GLY A 349 -10.96 -9.23 23.68
CA GLY A 349 -11.87 -8.13 23.37
C GLY A 349 -12.29 -8.05 21.90
N TYR A 350 -11.98 -9.06 21.09
CA TYR A 350 -12.38 -9.18 19.69
C TYR A 350 -13.80 -9.71 19.50
N ALA A 351 -14.46 -10.14 20.57
CA ALA A 351 -15.88 -10.47 20.57
C ALA A 351 -16.55 -10.05 21.86
N ASN A 352 -17.85 -9.79 21.79
CA ASN A 352 -18.71 -9.61 22.95
C ASN A 352 -19.31 -10.96 23.35
N GLU A 353 -19.42 -11.20 24.66
CA GLU A 353 -20.05 -12.42 25.19
C GLU A 353 -21.44 -12.65 24.59
N GLY A 354 -21.68 -13.86 24.12
CA GLY A 354 -23.01 -14.30 23.73
C GLY A 354 -23.93 -14.43 24.94
N THR A 355 -25.24 -14.25 24.74
CA THR A 355 -26.22 -14.64 25.76
C THR A 355 -26.34 -16.16 25.83
N GLN A 356 -26.89 -16.73 26.92
CA GLN A 356 -26.92 -18.19 27.13
C GLN A 356 -27.35 -18.98 25.89
N GLY A 357 -26.43 -19.80 25.36
CA GLY A 357 -26.65 -20.65 24.18
C GLY A 357 -26.44 -19.97 22.83
N GLN A 358 -26.05 -18.69 22.80
CA GLN A 358 -25.67 -17.98 21.59
C GLN A 358 -24.16 -17.83 21.49
N GLU A 359 -23.68 -17.88 20.26
CA GLU A 359 -22.29 -17.59 19.92
C GLU A 359 -21.90 -16.15 20.25
N ALA A 360 -20.61 -15.94 20.53
CA ALA A 360 -20.06 -14.60 20.70
C ALA A 360 -20.19 -13.79 19.40
N THR A 361 -20.52 -12.50 19.54
CA THR A 361 -20.62 -11.57 18.41
C THR A 361 -19.30 -10.84 18.24
N LEU A 362 -18.68 -10.93 17.06
CA LEU A 362 -17.41 -10.27 16.78
C LEU A 362 -17.52 -8.75 16.96
N ASN A 363 -16.52 -8.16 17.61
CA ASN A 363 -16.31 -6.72 17.65
C ASN A 363 -15.39 -6.33 16.50
N ASN A 364 -16.00 -5.94 15.37
CA ASN A 364 -15.27 -5.60 14.16
C ASN A 364 -14.34 -4.39 14.32
N GLU A 365 -14.73 -3.40 15.13
CA GLU A 365 -13.89 -2.22 15.38
C GLU A 365 -12.56 -2.64 16.04
N ASN A 366 -12.62 -3.46 17.09
CA ASN A 366 -11.43 -3.96 17.78
C ASN A 366 -10.59 -4.91 16.92
N LEU A 367 -11.22 -5.75 16.08
CA LEU A 367 -10.51 -6.66 15.18
C LEU A 367 -9.75 -5.89 14.09
N ILE A 368 -10.39 -4.90 13.46
CA ILE A 368 -9.78 -4.07 12.42
C ILE A 368 -8.58 -3.31 12.98
N GLU A 369 -8.75 -2.65 14.13
CA GLU A 369 -7.68 -1.89 14.78
C GLU A 369 -6.54 -2.79 15.27
N GLY A 370 -6.88 -3.93 15.88
CA GLY A 370 -5.92 -4.87 16.46
C GLY A 370 -5.09 -5.63 15.42
N LEU A 371 -5.69 -5.96 14.27
CA LEU A 371 -5.01 -6.69 13.20
C LEU A 371 -4.40 -5.75 12.15
N GLY A 372 -4.81 -4.48 12.11
CA GLY A 372 -4.39 -3.52 11.09
C GLY A 372 -4.93 -3.86 9.69
N ILE A 373 -6.09 -4.53 9.60
CA ILE A 373 -6.75 -4.86 8.34
C ILE A 373 -8.02 -4.04 8.26
N TYR A 374 -7.96 -2.94 7.52
CA TYR A 374 -8.99 -1.91 7.45
C TYR A 374 -10.00 -2.16 6.33
N ASN A 375 -11.18 -1.53 6.43
CA ASN A 375 -12.24 -1.56 5.41
C ASN A 375 -12.80 -2.95 5.08
N VAL A 376 -12.78 -3.84 6.07
CA VAL A 376 -13.38 -5.18 6.00
C VAL A 376 -14.48 -5.35 7.04
N THR A 377 -15.28 -6.39 6.86
CA THR A 377 -16.12 -6.97 7.90
C THR A 377 -15.65 -8.40 8.15
N PHE A 378 -15.17 -8.66 9.37
CA PHE A 378 -14.91 -9.98 9.91
C PHE A 378 -16.21 -10.71 10.28
N SER A 379 -16.22 -12.00 10.01
CA SER A 379 -17.32 -12.92 10.30
C SER A 379 -16.79 -14.31 10.66
N LYS A 380 -17.64 -15.09 11.33
CA LYS A 380 -17.41 -16.51 11.54
C LYS A 380 -18.10 -17.31 10.43
N ASP A 381 -17.40 -18.30 9.91
CA ASP A 381 -17.86 -19.25 8.90
C ASP A 381 -17.41 -20.69 9.25
N SER A 382 -17.63 -21.65 8.35
CA SER A 382 -17.20 -23.04 8.56
C SER A 382 -15.69 -23.25 8.64
N ASN A 383 -14.88 -22.26 8.24
CA ASN A 383 -13.42 -22.30 8.31
C ASN A 383 -12.88 -21.64 9.57
N SER A 384 -13.74 -20.94 10.32
CA SER A 384 -13.34 -20.20 11.50
C SER A 384 -12.96 -21.16 12.63
N LYS A 385 -11.74 -21.00 13.14
CA LYS A 385 -11.15 -21.97 14.08
C LYS A 385 -10.07 -21.34 14.94
N ILE A 386 -9.71 -22.06 16.00
CA ILE A 386 -8.52 -21.81 16.80
C ILE A 386 -7.75 -23.11 16.93
N GLU A 387 -6.45 -23.08 16.66
CA GLU A 387 -5.59 -24.25 16.68
C GLU A 387 -4.29 -23.95 17.43
N PRO A 388 -3.76 -24.89 18.23
CA PRO A 388 -2.48 -24.70 18.90
C PRO A 388 -1.36 -24.58 17.87
N LYS A 389 -0.48 -23.59 18.05
CA LYS A 389 0.73 -23.41 17.26
C LYS A 389 1.93 -23.93 18.04
N THR A 390 2.75 -24.75 17.39
CA THR A 390 4.00 -25.22 18.01
C THR A 390 5.04 -24.11 17.92
N ASN A 391 5.30 -23.40 19.01
CA ASN A 391 6.32 -22.36 19.09
C ASN A 391 7.40 -22.72 20.12
N SER A 392 8.67 -22.60 19.73
CA SER A 392 9.82 -22.96 20.55
C SER A 392 10.33 -21.83 21.47
N GLY A 393 9.68 -20.65 21.43
CA GLY A 393 10.13 -19.43 22.11
C GLY A 393 9.22 -18.92 23.22
N ASN A 394 8.19 -19.67 23.59
CA ASN A 394 7.26 -19.26 24.64
C ASN A 394 7.85 -19.54 26.04
N GLU A 395 7.44 -18.74 27.03
CA GLU A 395 7.68 -19.06 28.44
C GLU A 395 6.94 -20.35 28.86
N GLU A 396 7.31 -20.93 30.01
CA GLU A 396 6.84 -22.27 30.44
C GLU A 396 5.30 -22.39 30.52
N ASN A 397 4.61 -21.32 30.86
CA ASN A 397 3.15 -21.22 30.95
C ASN A 397 2.50 -20.60 29.71
N GLU A 398 3.25 -20.19 28.70
CA GLU A 398 2.70 -19.51 27.53
C GLU A 398 2.47 -20.46 26.35
N LYS A 399 1.30 -20.39 25.74
CA LYS A 399 0.99 -21.17 24.52
C LYS A 399 0.47 -20.25 23.43
N THR A 400 0.99 -20.43 22.22
CA THR A 400 0.53 -19.70 21.04
C THR A 400 -0.58 -20.49 20.36
N TYR A 401 -1.61 -19.80 19.91
CA TYR A 401 -2.69 -20.35 19.11
C TYR A 401 -2.86 -19.51 17.85
N THR A 402 -3.16 -20.16 16.73
CA THR A 402 -3.56 -19.47 15.50
C THR A 402 -5.08 -19.43 15.44
N ILE A 403 -5.63 -18.23 15.33
CA ILE A 403 -7.04 -17.99 15.05
C ILE A 403 -7.20 -17.77 13.54
N THR A 404 -8.22 -18.36 12.95
CA THR A 404 -8.66 -18.07 11.58
C THR A 404 -10.08 -17.53 11.60
N LEU A 405 -10.31 -16.40 10.91
CA LEU A 405 -11.62 -15.79 10.69
C LEU A 405 -11.81 -15.46 9.21
N SER A 406 -13.06 -15.32 8.77
CA SER A 406 -13.37 -14.82 7.43
C SER A 406 -13.48 -13.30 7.44
N ALA A 407 -12.77 -12.61 6.54
CA ALA A 407 -12.88 -11.17 6.33
C ALA A 407 -13.37 -10.90 4.91
N LYS A 408 -14.33 -9.98 4.76
CA LYS A 408 -14.82 -9.53 3.45
C LYS A 408 -14.63 -8.02 3.32
N PRO A 409 -14.08 -7.50 2.21
CA PRO A 409 -14.06 -6.06 1.95
C PRO A 409 -15.48 -5.48 2.03
N ASN A 410 -15.58 -4.29 2.62
CA ASN A 410 -16.82 -3.54 2.63
C ASN A 410 -17.17 -3.08 1.20
N ASP A 411 -18.44 -2.74 0.96
CA ASP A 411 -18.88 -2.29 -0.36
C ASP A 411 -18.06 -1.08 -0.84
N GLY A 412 -17.53 -1.17 -2.06
CA GLY A 412 -16.66 -0.13 -2.64
C GLY A 412 -15.16 -0.38 -2.45
N TYR A 413 -14.77 -1.38 -1.66
CA TYR A 413 -13.37 -1.75 -1.43
C TYR A 413 -13.01 -3.08 -2.11
N VAL A 414 -11.71 -3.26 -2.33
CA VAL A 414 -11.11 -4.48 -2.91
C VAL A 414 -9.86 -4.85 -2.12
N TRP A 415 -9.42 -6.10 -2.21
CA TRP A 415 -8.09 -6.51 -1.79
C TRP A 415 -7.01 -6.03 -2.76
N GLU A 416 -5.74 -6.14 -2.37
CA GLU A 416 -4.60 -5.83 -3.25
C GLU A 416 -4.50 -6.68 -4.52
N ASP A 417 -5.23 -7.80 -4.60
CA ASP A 417 -5.38 -8.61 -5.82
C ASP A 417 -6.55 -8.16 -6.72
N GLY A 418 -7.25 -7.09 -6.35
CA GLY A 418 -8.39 -6.52 -7.07
C GLY A 418 -9.73 -7.22 -6.80
N THR A 419 -9.77 -8.29 -5.98
CA THR A 419 -11.00 -9.02 -5.68
C THR A 419 -11.77 -8.40 -4.50
N SER A 420 -13.08 -8.63 -4.44
CA SER A 420 -13.95 -8.23 -3.30
C SER A 420 -14.56 -9.43 -2.56
N THR A 421 -14.06 -10.64 -2.86
CA THR A 421 -14.53 -11.88 -2.23
C THR A 421 -13.95 -12.03 -0.83
N ALA A 422 -14.66 -12.74 0.05
CA ALA A 422 -14.16 -13.01 1.38
C ALA A 422 -12.87 -13.86 1.35
N LYS A 423 -11.94 -13.58 2.27
CA LYS A 423 -10.69 -14.31 2.47
C LYS A 423 -10.59 -14.79 3.92
N ASN A 424 -9.87 -15.89 4.14
CA ASN A 424 -9.55 -16.36 5.48
C ASN A 424 -8.30 -15.64 5.98
N ILE A 425 -8.45 -14.90 7.07
CA ILE A 425 -7.36 -14.20 7.76
C ILE A 425 -6.94 -15.03 8.96
N SER A 426 -5.64 -15.31 9.09
CA SER A 426 -5.09 -16.03 10.23
C SER A 426 -4.09 -15.17 10.99
N PHE A 427 -4.18 -15.20 12.31
CA PHE A 427 -3.34 -14.43 13.21
C PHE A 427 -3.05 -15.22 14.49
N ASP A 428 -1.91 -14.94 15.10
CA ASP A 428 -1.42 -15.68 16.26
C ASP A 428 -1.69 -14.93 17.55
N VAL A 429 -2.28 -15.60 18.53
CA VAL A 429 -2.48 -15.07 19.88
C VAL A 429 -1.64 -15.85 20.89
N ILE A 430 -1.14 -15.16 21.93
CA ILE A 430 -0.40 -15.79 23.04
C ILE A 430 -1.27 -15.80 24.29
N LEU A 431 -1.44 -16.97 24.89
CA LEU A 431 -2.20 -17.19 26.12
C LEU A 431 -1.28 -17.56 27.28
N ASP A 432 -1.56 -17.02 28.46
CA ASP A 432 -1.01 -17.51 29.73
C ASP A 432 -1.89 -18.67 30.24
N ILE A 433 -1.33 -19.87 30.23
CA ILE A 433 -2.05 -21.11 30.56
C ILE A 433 -1.90 -21.40 32.05
N THR A 434 -3.03 -21.32 32.74
CA THR A 434 -3.13 -21.73 34.15
C THR A 434 -3.53 -23.20 34.24
N ALA A 435 -2.84 -23.96 35.11
CA ALA A 435 -3.26 -25.30 35.44
C ALA A 435 -4.67 -25.25 36.06
N ALA A 436 -5.58 -26.10 35.59
CA ALA A 436 -6.94 -26.14 36.14
C ALA A 436 -6.87 -26.35 37.66
N ALA A 437 -7.60 -25.52 38.42
CA ALA A 437 -7.79 -25.76 39.85
C ALA A 437 -8.36 -27.18 40.02
N GLN A 438 -7.61 -28.05 40.70
CA GLN A 438 -8.09 -29.38 41.05
C GLN A 438 -9.38 -29.22 41.88
N PRO A 439 -10.47 -29.91 41.52
CA PRO A 439 -11.78 -29.75 42.16
C PRO A 439 -11.79 -30.13 43.65
#